data_AF-A0A8J3HM43-F1
#
_entry.id   AF-A0A8J3HM43-F1
#
_cell.length_a   1.000
_cell.length_b   1.000
_cell.length_c   1.000
_cell.angle_alpha   90.00
_cell.angle_beta   90.00
_cell.angle_gamma   90.00
#
_symmetry.space_group_name_H-M   'P 1'
#
loop_
_entity.id
_entity.type
_entity.pdbx_description
1 polymer ?
#
loop_
_entity_poly.entity_id
_entity_poly.type
_entity_poly.pdbx_seq_one_letter_code
_entity_poly.pdbx_strand_id
1 'polypeptide(L)'
;MVRTSPNARPEGRRPRSWGWRVALTAVTTAALLVVAHQVAVLLLYALSVRADGVAAARITLVLLGFAVWVPATRVGYRWRDIVLLLIPFYGLFLALRIVWRCWYLPFADWMPRPEQQARWQQVLHPSEPGELLFVPAGRSLPEG
;
A
#
# COMPACT_ATOMS: atom_id res chain seq x y z
N MET A 1 6.81 -23.48 -5.00
CA MET A 1 7.29 -23.41 -6.41
C MET A 1 6.40 -22.41 -7.14
N VAL A 2 6.95 -21.29 -7.64
CA VAL A 2 6.19 -20.27 -8.36
C VAL A 2 5.88 -20.79 -9.77
N ARG A 3 4.62 -20.74 -10.20
CA ARG A 3 4.23 -21.17 -11.55
C ARG A 3 4.60 -20.06 -12.54
N THR A 4 5.57 -20.31 -13.41
CA THR A 4 5.89 -19.45 -14.55
C THR A 4 4.97 -19.84 -15.71
N SER A 5 4.07 -18.94 -16.11
CA SER A 5 3.29 -19.13 -17.34
C SER A 5 3.87 -18.22 -18.42
N PRO A 6 4.62 -18.76 -19.41
CA PRO A 6 5.28 -17.95 -20.42
C PRO A 6 4.32 -17.16 -21.33
N ASN A 7 3.02 -17.48 -21.32
CA ASN A 7 2.00 -16.86 -22.18
C ASN A 7 0.84 -16.18 -21.44
N ALA A 8 0.87 -16.08 -20.10
CA ALA A 8 -0.18 -15.37 -19.37
C ALA A 8 0.02 -13.86 -19.51
N ARG A 9 -0.51 -13.26 -20.58
CA ARG A 9 -0.67 -11.81 -20.65
C ARG A 9 -1.87 -11.43 -19.77
N PRO A 10 -1.73 -10.52 -18.80
CA PRO A 10 -2.89 -9.96 -18.11
C PRO A 10 -3.70 -9.15 -19.13
N GLU A 11 -4.77 -9.72 -19.69
CA GLU A 11 -5.57 -9.01 -20.69
C GLU A 11 -6.21 -7.76 -20.08
N GLY A 12 -6.16 -6.66 -20.83
CA GLY A 12 -6.97 -5.47 -20.63
C GLY A 12 -6.47 -4.43 -19.62
N ARG A 13 -5.48 -4.71 -18.75
CA ARG A 13 -4.93 -3.68 -17.85
C ARG A 13 -3.43 -3.51 -18.02
N ARG A 14 -3.02 -2.33 -18.46
CA ARG A 14 -1.61 -1.91 -18.42
C ARG A 14 -1.27 -1.45 -16.99
N PRO A 15 -0.06 -1.74 -16.49
CA PRO A 15 0.42 -1.11 -15.26
C PRO A 15 0.38 0.41 -15.44
N ARG A 16 -0.01 1.12 -14.38
CA ARG A 16 -0.03 2.58 -14.38
C ARG A 16 1.39 3.09 -14.60
N SER A 17 1.54 4.15 -15.39
CA SER A 17 2.85 4.78 -15.60
C SER A 17 3.45 5.22 -14.26
N TRP A 18 4.77 5.21 -14.18
CA TRP A 18 5.50 5.58 -12.96
C TRP A 18 5.08 6.96 -12.44
N GLY A 19 4.97 7.96 -13.33
CA GLY A 19 4.53 9.31 -12.95
C GLY A 19 3.14 9.35 -12.32
N TRP A 20 2.18 8.58 -12.86
CA TRP A 20 0.84 8.49 -12.29
C TRP A 20 0.85 7.79 -10.92
N ARG A 21 1.70 6.79 -10.72
CA ARG A 21 1.89 6.13 -9.41
C ARG A 21 2.43 7.12 -8.37
N VAL A 22 3.43 7.93 -8.73
CA VAL A 22 3.99 8.97 -7.86
C VAL A 22 2.91 9.98 -7.47
N ALA A 23 2.18 10.51 -8.46
CA ALA A 23 1.12 11.50 -8.23
C ALA A 23 0.04 10.96 -7.29
N LEU A 24 -0.48 9.77 -7.56
CA LEU A 24 -1.52 9.16 -6.73
C LEU A 24 -1.04 8.82 -5.33
N THR A 25 0.20 8.35 -5.19
CA THR A 25 0.79 8.07 -3.88
C THR A 25 0.90 9.35 -3.07
N ALA A 26 1.44 10.42 -3.65
CA ALA A 26 1.56 11.72 -2.99
C ALA A 26 0.20 12.27 -2.58
N VAL A 27 -0.77 12.31 -3.50
CA VAL A 27 -2.13 12.82 -3.23
C VAL A 27 -2.83 11.99 -2.15
N THR A 28 -2.77 10.66 -2.23
CA THR A 28 -3.44 9.79 -1.27
C THR A 28 -2.81 9.89 0.11
N THR A 29 -1.48 9.91 0.20
CA THR A 29 -0.79 10.07 1.49
C THR A 29 -1.05 11.44 2.09
N ALA A 30 -1.04 12.52 1.29
CA ALA A 30 -1.39 13.85 1.76
C ALA A 30 -2.83 13.91 2.28
N ALA A 31 -3.80 13.34 1.55
CA ALA A 31 -5.19 13.29 1.97
C ALA A 31 -5.35 12.51 3.30
N LEU A 32 -4.70 11.35 3.42
CA LEU A 32 -4.72 10.56 4.66
C LEU A 32 -4.11 11.32 5.84
N LEU A 33 -3.01 12.03 5.64
CA LEU A 33 -2.38 12.85 6.68
C LEU A 33 -3.29 14.00 7.13
N VAL A 34 -3.89 14.71 6.18
CA VAL A 34 -4.83 15.81 6.50
C VAL A 34 -6.02 15.26 7.28
N VAL A 35 -6.66 14.19 6.79
CA VAL A 35 -7.82 13.59 7.48
C VAL A 35 -7.44 13.10 8.88
N ALA A 36 -6.33 12.36 9.01
CA ALA A 36 -5.85 11.89 10.31
C ALA A 36 -5.56 13.04 11.27
N HIS A 37 -4.99 14.15 10.78
CA HIS A 37 -4.69 15.32 11.58
C HIS A 37 -5.96 16.04 12.05
N GLN A 38 -6.93 16.25 11.16
CA GLN A 38 -8.21 16.87 11.52
C GLN A 38 -8.97 16.04 12.57
N VAL A 39 -8.97 14.70 12.42
CA VAL A 39 -9.55 13.80 13.41
C VAL A 39 -8.79 13.87 14.74
N ALA A 40 -7.46 13.95 14.73
CA ALA A 40 -6.66 14.09 15.94
C ALA A 40 -6.97 15.39 16.69
N VAL A 41 -7.04 16.52 15.98
CA VAL A 41 -7.39 17.83 16.56
C VAL A 41 -8.80 17.82 17.12
N LEU A 42 -9.77 17.28 16.38
CA LEU A 42 -11.15 17.16 16.83
C LEU A 42 -11.28 16.27 18.08
N LEU A 43 -10.53 15.16 18.14
CA LEU A 43 -10.52 14.27 19.30
C LEU A 43 -9.95 14.97 20.54
N LEU A 44 -8.82 15.67 20.41
CA LEU A 44 -8.21 16.41 21.53
C LEU A 44 -9.13 17.53 22.02
N TYR A 45 -9.78 18.24 21.09
CA TYR A 45 -10.79 19.25 21.40
C TYR A 45 -11.98 18.64 22.16
N ALA A 46 -12.55 17.54 21.67
CA ALA A 46 -13.67 16.85 22.30
C ALA A 46 -13.34 16.33 23.71
N LEU A 47 -12.09 15.95 23.95
CA LEU A 47 -11.61 15.48 25.25
C LEU A 47 -11.18 16.63 26.19
N SER A 48 -11.31 17.89 25.76
CA SER A 48 -10.82 19.07 26.49
C SER A 48 -9.33 18.97 26.89
N VAL A 49 -8.56 18.18 26.13
CA VAL A 49 -7.12 18.04 26.32
C VAL A 49 -6.46 19.22 25.63
N ARG A 50 -5.64 19.97 26.36
CA ARG A 50 -4.86 21.06 25.77
C ARG A 50 -3.88 20.45 24.77
N ALA A 51 -4.24 20.55 23.49
CA ALA A 51 -3.41 20.06 22.40
C ALA A 51 -2.15 20.92 22.30
N ASP A 52 -1.00 20.37 22.64
CA ASP A 52 0.25 20.84 22.05
C ASP A 52 0.42 20.19 20.66
N GLY A 53 1.19 20.84 19.79
CA GLY A 53 1.40 20.34 18.42
C GLY A 53 1.99 18.92 18.39
N VAL A 54 2.70 18.53 19.45
CA VAL A 54 3.31 17.21 19.61
C VAL A 54 2.26 16.13 19.89
N ALA A 55 1.30 16.36 20.80
CA ALA A 55 0.22 15.42 21.06
C ALA A 55 -0.64 15.20 19.81
N ALA A 56 -1.00 16.29 19.11
CA ALA A 56 -1.75 16.20 17.86
C ALA A 56 -0.99 15.39 16.80
N ALA A 57 0.32 15.62 16.64
CA ALA A 57 1.16 14.86 15.72
C ALA A 57 1.24 13.36 16.07
N ARG A 58 1.38 13.01 17.35
CA ARG A 58 1.42 11.60 17.79
C ARG A 58 0.10 10.88 17.48
N ILE A 59 -1.04 11.50 17.81
CA ILE A 59 -2.37 10.93 17.52
C ILE A 59 -2.57 10.83 16.00
N THR A 60 -2.12 11.83 15.23
CA THR A 60 -2.15 11.79 13.76
C THR A 60 -1.42 10.55 13.22
N LEU A 61 -0.23 10.24 13.73
CA LEU A 61 0.53 9.05 13.32
C LEU A 61 -0.17 7.75 13.69
N VAL A 62 -0.79 7.67 14.87
CA VAL A 62 -1.58 6.51 15.29
C VAL A 62 -2.76 6.29 14.35
N LEU A 63 -3.51 7.36 14.04
CA LEU A 63 -4.66 7.31 13.14
C LEU A 63 -4.25 6.96 11.70
N LEU A 64 -3.13 7.51 11.22
CA LEU A 64 -2.56 7.14 9.93
C LEU A 64 -2.20 5.66 9.90
N GLY A 65 -1.55 5.17 10.97
CA GLY A 65 -1.18 3.76 11.11
C GLY A 65 -2.39 2.84 11.02
N PHE A 66 -3.48 3.22 11.68
CA PHE A 66 -4.76 2.50 11.62
C PHE A 66 -5.38 2.54 10.21
N ALA A 67 -5.37 3.70 9.55
CA ALA A 67 -5.92 3.86 8.21
C ALA A 67 -5.23 2.99 7.15
N VAL A 68 -3.90 2.81 7.28
CA VAL A 68 -3.12 1.98 6.34
C VAL A 68 -3.01 0.52 6.77
N TRP A 69 -3.51 0.13 7.95
CA TRP A 69 -3.44 -1.25 8.47
C TRP A 69 -4.03 -2.25 7.48
N VAL A 70 -5.31 -2.10 7.16
CA VAL A 70 -6.03 -3.05 6.30
C VAL A 70 -5.35 -3.16 4.93
N PRO A 71 -5.01 -2.06 4.23
CA PRO A 71 -4.24 -2.10 3.00
C PRO A 71 -2.87 -2.80 3.13
N ALA A 72 -2.15 -2.57 4.24
CA ALA A 72 -0.81 -3.14 4.47
C ALA A 72 -0.80 -4.67 4.35
N THR A 73 -1.84 -5.33 4.87
CA THR A 73 -1.98 -6.79 4.80
C THR A 73 -2.13 -7.33 3.37
N ARG A 74 -2.71 -6.52 2.46
CA ARG A 74 -2.89 -6.87 1.04
C ARG A 74 -1.63 -6.66 0.21
N VAL A 75 -0.70 -5.83 0.68
CA VAL A 75 0.54 -5.48 -0.03
C VAL A 75 1.80 -6.04 0.64
N GLY A 76 1.64 -7.15 1.34
CA GLY A 76 2.78 -7.93 1.82
C GLY A 76 3.34 -7.55 3.19
N TYR A 77 2.66 -6.72 4.01
CA TYR A 77 3.07 -6.42 5.41
C TYR A 77 2.29 -7.17 6.49
N ARG A 78 3.00 -7.71 7.48
CA ARG A 78 2.40 -8.41 8.62
C ARG A 78 1.73 -7.40 9.54
N TRP A 79 0.76 -7.88 10.33
CA TRP A 79 0.11 -7.03 11.33
C TRP A 79 1.11 -6.45 12.35
N ARG A 80 2.21 -7.18 12.63
CA ARG A 80 3.28 -6.71 13.54
C ARG A 80 4.09 -5.55 12.96
N ASP A 81 4.24 -5.51 11.64
CA ASP A 81 5.01 -4.46 10.96
C ASP A 81 4.33 -3.08 11.10
N ILE A 82 3.02 -3.07 11.40
CA ILE A 82 2.20 -1.88 11.59
C ILE A 82 2.62 -1.13 12.86
N VAL A 83 3.18 -1.82 13.87
CA VAL A 83 3.70 -1.15 15.08
C VAL A 83 4.84 -0.18 14.72
N LEU A 84 5.59 -0.48 13.66
CA LEU A 84 6.63 0.41 13.16
C LEU A 84 6.09 1.72 12.58
N LEU A 85 4.78 1.81 12.29
CA LEU A 85 4.12 3.06 11.89
C LEU A 85 4.11 4.12 12.99
N LEU A 86 4.30 3.72 14.25
CA LEU A 86 4.35 4.62 15.39
C LEU A 86 5.68 5.36 15.51
N ILE A 87 6.72 4.90 14.81
CA ILE A 87 8.02 5.59 14.76
C ILE A 87 7.86 6.75 13.76
N PRO A 88 8.07 8.02 14.11
CA PRO A 88 7.64 9.16 13.29
C PRO A 88 8.14 9.13 11.82
N PHE A 89 9.46 9.12 11.61
CA PHE A 89 10.04 9.16 10.27
C PHE A 89 9.89 7.80 9.56
N TYR A 90 10.13 6.71 10.27
CA TYR A 90 10.05 5.36 9.69
C TYR A 90 8.61 4.96 9.35
N GLY A 91 7.65 5.37 10.16
CA GLY A 91 6.25 5.11 9.97
C GLY A 91 5.66 5.90 8.81
N LEU A 92 6.04 7.15 8.64
CA LEU A 92 5.69 7.91 7.44
C LEU A 92 6.24 7.25 6.17
N PHE A 93 7.51 6.83 6.20
CA PHE A 93 8.13 6.08 5.10
C PHE A 93 7.37 4.77 4.79
N LEU A 94 7.00 4.02 5.83
CA LEU A 94 6.27 2.76 5.68
C LEU A 94 4.85 3.00 5.14
N ALA A 95 4.15 4.03 5.60
CA ALA A 95 2.85 4.43 5.07
C ALA A 95 2.93 4.82 3.59
N LEU A 96 3.92 5.63 3.20
CA LEU A 96 4.18 5.95 1.79
C LEU A 96 4.42 4.68 0.96
N ARG A 97 5.23 3.75 1.46
CA ARG A 97 5.52 2.49 0.78
C ARG A 97 4.30 1.58 0.67
N ILE A 98 3.42 1.56 1.68
CA ILE A 98 2.15 0.81 1.63
C ILE A 98 1.24 1.41 0.54
N VAL A 99 1.03 2.73 0.56
CA VAL A 99 0.18 3.43 -0.42
C VAL A 99 0.72 3.25 -1.84
N TRP A 100 2.04 3.36 -2.03
CA TRP A 100 2.72 3.09 -3.31
C TRP A 100 2.36 1.70 -3.86
N ARG A 101 2.45 0.67 -3.02
CA ARG A 101 2.12 -0.70 -3.41
C ARG A 101 0.63 -0.87 -3.69
N CYS A 102 -0.25 -0.21 -2.92
CA CYS A 102 -1.69 -0.28 -3.16
C CYS A 102 -2.07 0.23 -4.54
N TRP A 103 -1.42 1.30 -5.01
CA TRP A 103 -1.69 1.86 -6.34
C TRP A 103 -1.16 1.02 -7.50
N TYR A 104 -0.31 0.03 -7.22
CA TYR A 104 0.21 -0.87 -8.24
C TYR A 104 -0.62 -2.14 -8.39
N LEU A 105 -1.47 -2.48 -7.41
CA LEU A 105 -2.38 -3.61 -7.51
C LEU A 105 -3.23 -3.56 -8.80
N PRO A 106 -3.43 -4.70 -9.48
CA PRO A 106 -3.04 -6.06 -9.10
C PRO A 106 -1.60 -6.46 -9.46
N PHE A 107 -0.82 -5.57 -10.07
CA PHE A 107 0.58 -5.82 -10.42
C PHE A 107 1.43 -5.58 -9.18
N ALA A 108 2.13 -6.61 -8.71
CA ALA A 108 3.05 -6.46 -7.59
C ALA A 108 4.49 -6.45 -8.11
N ASP A 109 5.20 -5.35 -7.85
CA ASP A 109 6.66 -5.19 -7.99
C ASP A 109 7.39 -5.66 -6.72
N TRP A 110 6.70 -6.33 -5.80
CA TRP A 110 7.26 -6.92 -4.60
C TRP A 110 7.06 -8.43 -4.59
N MET A 111 8.03 -9.14 -4.01
CA MET A 111 7.91 -10.57 -3.76
C MET A 111 6.73 -10.83 -2.82
N PRO A 112 5.74 -11.66 -3.22
CA PRO A 112 4.70 -12.12 -2.32
C PRO A 112 5.31 -12.89 -1.15
N ARG A 113 4.66 -12.82 0.01
CA ARG A 113 5.12 -13.57 1.18
C ARG A 113 5.09 -15.08 0.92
N PRO A 114 5.93 -15.88 1.59
CA PRO A 114 5.93 -17.33 1.43
C PRO A 114 4.54 -17.95 1.55
N GLU A 115 3.75 -17.53 2.54
CA GLU A 115 2.38 -17.99 2.74
C GLU A 115 1.39 -17.56 1.65
N GLN A 116 1.70 -16.52 0.89
CA GLN A 116 0.89 -15.99 -0.21
C GLN A 116 1.37 -16.47 -1.58
N GLN A 117 2.62 -16.92 -1.73
CA GLN A 117 3.24 -17.23 -3.03
C GLN A 117 2.42 -18.19 -3.90
N ALA A 118 1.74 -19.17 -3.32
CA ALA A 118 0.88 -20.11 -4.06
C ALA A 118 -0.30 -19.40 -4.78
N ARG A 119 -0.69 -18.22 -4.30
CA ARG A 119 -1.77 -17.38 -4.86
C ARG A 119 -1.25 -16.32 -5.84
N TRP A 120 0.02 -16.37 -6.25
CA TRP A 120 0.59 -15.43 -7.19
C TRP A 120 1.32 -16.17 -8.32
N GLN A 121 1.28 -15.59 -9.51
CA GLN A 121 1.97 -16.03 -10.72
C GLN A 121 2.95 -14.94 -11.14
N GLN A 122 4.09 -15.36 -11.66
CA GLN A 122 5.08 -14.44 -12.19
C GLN A 122 4.87 -14.28 -13.69
N VAL A 123 4.80 -13.03 -14.15
CA VAL A 123 4.60 -12.64 -15.55
C VAL A 123 5.67 -11.62 -15.95
N LEU A 124 6.03 -11.60 -17.23
CA LEU A 124 6.94 -10.57 -17.78
C LEU A 124 6.26 -9.19 -17.76
N HIS A 125 7.01 -8.15 -17.41
CA HIS A 125 6.51 -6.79 -17.42
C HIS A 125 6.20 -6.36 -18.88
N PRO A 126 4.97 -5.90 -19.18
CA PRO A 126 4.54 -5.68 -20.57
C PRO A 126 5.23 -4.50 -21.25
N SER A 127 5.79 -3.55 -20.50
CA SER A 127 6.47 -2.36 -21.04
C SER A 127 7.94 -2.25 -20.67
N GLU A 128 8.48 -3.18 -19.87
CA GLU A 128 9.87 -3.13 -19.38
C GLU A 128 10.51 -4.52 -19.58
N PRO A 129 11.14 -4.76 -20.75
CA PRO A 129 11.69 -6.07 -21.08
C PRO A 129 12.76 -6.48 -20.06
N GLY A 130 12.51 -7.56 -19.32
CA GLY A 130 13.42 -8.08 -18.29
C GLY A 130 12.93 -7.91 -16.85
N GLU A 131 11.92 -7.07 -16.61
CA GLU A 131 11.27 -7.01 -15.30
C GLU A 131 10.19 -8.09 -15.16
N LEU A 132 10.04 -8.62 -13.94
CA LEU A 132 9.06 -9.63 -13.60
C LEU A 132 8.04 -9.04 -12.62
N LEU A 133 6.77 -9.18 -12.95
CA LEU A 133 5.64 -8.80 -12.11
C LEU A 133 4.99 -10.02 -11.50
N PHE A 134 4.45 -9.85 -10.29
CA PHE A 134 3.58 -10.84 -9.69
C PHE A 134 2.12 -10.42 -9.89
N VAL A 135 1.27 -11.37 -10.30
CA VAL A 135 -0.19 -11.19 -10.48
C VAL A 135 -0.92 -12.31 -9.72
N PRO A 136 -2.11 -12.08 -9.12
CA PRO A 136 -2.82 -13.13 -8.40
C PRO A 136 -3.17 -14.37 -9.26
N ALA A 137 -2.77 -15.55 -8.81
CA ALA A 137 -3.11 -16.85 -9.36
C ALA A 137 -4.59 -17.15 -9.09
N GLY A 138 -5.41 -17.29 -10.14
CA GLY A 138 -6.82 -17.66 -9.99
C GLY A 138 -7.83 -16.57 -10.32
N ARG A 139 -7.38 -15.38 -10.78
CA ARG A 139 -8.21 -14.65 -11.74
C ARG A 139 -7.96 -15.28 -13.11
N SER A 140 -8.72 -16.32 -13.45
CA SER A 140 -9.12 -16.46 -14.84
C SER A 140 -9.82 -15.14 -15.18
N LEU A 141 -9.27 -14.42 -16.14
CA LEU A 141 -9.99 -13.27 -16.69
C LEU A 141 -11.34 -13.80 -17.18
N PRO A 142 -12.46 -13.12 -16.91
CA PRO A 142 -13.72 -13.55 -17.49
C PRO A 142 -13.53 -13.68 -18.99
N GLU A 143 -13.83 -14.86 -19.53
CA GLU A 143 -14.04 -15.02 -20.97
C GLU A 143 -15.33 -14.27 -21.29
N GLY A 144 -15.22 -13.04 -21.81
CA GLY A 144 -16.39 -12.21 -22.11
C GLY A 144 -16.04 -10.76 -22.37
#